data_AF-A0A3E0C645-F1
#
_entry.id   AF-A0A3E0C645-F1
#
_cell.length_a   1.000
_cell.length_b   1.000
_cell.length_c   1.000
_cell.angle_alpha   90.00
_cell.angle_beta   90.00
_cell.angle_gamma   90.00
#
_symmetry.space_group_name_H-M   'P 1'
#
loop_
_entity.id
_entity.type
_entity.pdbx_description
1 polymer ?
#
loop_
_entity_poly.entity_id
_entity_poly.type
_entity_poly.pdbx_seq_one_letter_code
_entity_poly.pdbx_strand_id
1 'polypeptide(L)'
;MGKKSFSDDASDSNETNEQALVALTIQIKEFVQNRMLDSRFAAKLVKRLKKEADAISEGGNTTKLGKKALKEAFDTVDAVLRDHDAALLVTANAALRETDDATSGKKSRQRPKED
;
A
#
# COMPACT_ATOMS: atom_id res chain seq x y z
N MET A 1 -23.17 46.91 -19.18
CA MET A 1 -22.61 45.81 -19.99
C MET A 1 -21.26 45.45 -19.41
N GLY A 2 -20.97 44.31 -18.79
CA GLY A 2 -21.75 43.13 -18.45
C GLY A 2 -21.04 42.44 -17.28
N LYS A 3 -21.82 41.86 -16.37
CA LYS A 3 -21.32 40.99 -15.30
C LYS A 3 -20.82 39.71 -15.96
N LYS A 4 -19.52 39.40 -15.86
CA LYS A 4 -18.99 38.07 -16.21
C LYS A 4 -19.09 37.21 -14.97
N SER A 5 -20.22 36.53 -14.86
CA SER A 5 -20.40 35.33 -14.06
C SER A 5 -19.44 34.26 -14.57
N PHE A 6 -18.44 33.91 -13.76
CA PHE A 6 -17.69 32.67 -13.95
C PHE A 6 -18.65 31.54 -13.60
N SER A 7 -19.10 30.85 -14.65
CA SER A 7 -19.99 29.70 -14.56
C SER A 7 -19.33 28.60 -13.75
N ASP A 8 -19.97 28.30 -12.63
CA ASP A 8 -20.19 26.99 -12.04
C ASP A 8 -20.01 25.81 -13.02
N ASP A 9 -18.81 25.23 -13.07
CA ASP A 9 -18.50 23.99 -13.81
C ASP A 9 -17.41 23.15 -13.09
N ALA A 10 -17.25 23.37 -11.78
CA ALA A 10 -16.25 22.70 -10.95
C ALA A 10 -16.84 21.52 -10.13
N SER A 11 -18.15 21.28 -10.21
CA SER A 11 -18.80 20.23 -9.41
C SER A 11 -18.69 18.84 -10.05
N ASP A 12 -18.83 18.71 -11.38
CA ASP A 12 -18.77 17.39 -12.07
C ASP A 12 -17.34 16.82 -12.18
N SER A 13 -16.31 17.67 -12.10
CA SER A 13 -14.91 17.25 -12.22
C SER A 13 -14.36 16.57 -10.95
N ASN A 14 -14.95 16.83 -9.78
CA ASN A 14 -14.39 16.40 -8.50
C ASN A 14 -14.88 15.03 -8.03
N GLU A 15 -16.13 14.66 -8.31
CA GLU A 15 -16.64 13.32 -8.03
C GLU A 15 -15.86 12.26 -8.84
N THR A 16 -15.53 12.61 -10.09
CA THR A 16 -14.65 11.81 -10.96
C THR A 16 -13.25 11.64 -10.36
N ASN A 17 -12.69 12.67 -9.70
CA ASN A 17 -11.37 12.60 -9.07
C ASN A 17 -11.36 11.72 -7.81
N GLU A 18 -12.36 11.84 -6.94
CA GLU A 18 -12.49 10.96 -5.76
C GLU A 18 -12.64 9.49 -6.18
N GLN A 19 -13.52 9.21 -7.16
CA GLN A 19 -13.72 7.86 -7.69
C GLN A 19 -12.47 7.31 -8.37
N ALA A 20 -11.73 8.14 -9.11
CA ALA A 20 -10.48 7.73 -9.74
C ALA A 20 -9.40 7.36 -8.71
N LEU A 21 -9.29 8.12 -7.61
CA LEU A 21 -8.36 7.80 -6.52
C LEU A 21 -8.75 6.50 -5.81
N VAL A 22 -10.04 6.25 -5.58
CA VAL A 22 -10.53 4.97 -5.04
C VAL A 22 -10.17 3.81 -5.98
N ALA A 23 -10.48 3.94 -7.26
CA ALA A 23 -10.20 2.92 -8.26
C ALA A 23 -8.70 2.60 -8.36
N LEU A 24 -7.85 3.64 -8.37
CA LEU A 24 -6.39 3.47 -8.39
C LEU A 24 -5.88 2.78 -7.12
N THR A 25 -6.44 3.13 -5.96
CA THR A 25 -6.10 2.49 -4.68
C THR A 25 -6.47 1.01 -4.69
N ILE A 26 -7.64 0.66 -5.24
CA ILE A 26 -8.06 -0.75 -5.42
C ILE A 26 -7.11 -1.49 -6.37
N GLN A 27 -6.69 -0.91 -7.49
CA GLN A 27 -5.74 -1.56 -8.39
C GLN A 27 -4.37 -1.80 -7.72
N ILE A 28 -3.89 -0.84 -6.93
CA ILE A 28 -2.64 -1.00 -6.18
C ILE A 28 -2.76 -2.17 -5.19
N LYS A 29 -3.91 -2.31 -4.51
CA LYS A 29 -4.19 -3.46 -3.64
C LYS A 29 -3.96 -4.77 -4.40
N GLU A 30 -4.58 -4.91 -5.57
CA GLU A 30 -4.50 -6.13 -6.39
C GLU A 30 -3.07 -6.41 -6.84
N PHE A 31 -2.32 -5.39 -7.28
CA PHE A 31 -0.92 -5.56 -7.65
C PHE A 31 -0.03 -6.02 -6.49
N VAL A 32 -0.29 -5.54 -5.27
CA VAL A 32 0.43 -5.99 -4.07
C VAL A 32 0.06 -7.43 -3.71
N GLN A 33 -1.23 -7.77 -3.74
CA GLN A 33 -1.70 -9.14 -3.46
C GLN A 33 -1.13 -10.16 -4.46
N ASN A 34 -1.07 -9.79 -5.74
CA ASN A 34 -0.51 -10.61 -6.81
C ASN A 34 1.03 -10.60 -6.85
N ARG A 35 1.69 -9.93 -5.88
CA ARG A 35 3.15 -9.73 -5.81
C ARG A 35 3.77 -9.17 -7.09
N MET A 36 2.99 -8.40 -7.85
CA MET A 36 3.43 -7.74 -9.07
C MET A 36 4.09 -6.39 -8.79
N LEU A 37 3.94 -5.86 -7.57
CA LEU A 37 4.46 -4.57 -7.17
C LEU A 37 5.21 -4.66 -5.84
N ASP A 38 6.40 -4.07 -5.81
CA ASP A 38 7.24 -4.03 -4.62
C ASP A 38 6.56 -3.24 -3.49
N SER A 39 6.54 -3.80 -2.27
CA SER A 39 5.79 -3.24 -1.15
C SER A 39 6.27 -1.85 -0.73
N ARG A 40 7.56 -1.53 -0.91
CA ARG A 40 8.11 -0.20 -0.60
C ARG A 40 7.64 0.83 -1.62
N PHE A 41 7.60 0.45 -2.90
CA PHE A 41 7.05 1.29 -3.95
C PHE A 41 5.54 1.49 -3.76
N ALA A 42 4.78 0.43 -3.44
CA ALA A 42 3.36 0.52 -3.12
C ALA A 42 3.11 1.50 -1.97
N ALA A 43 3.83 1.35 -0.85
CA ALA A 43 3.67 2.20 0.32
C ALA A 43 3.97 3.68 0.01
N LYS A 44 4.96 3.96 -0.84
CA LYS A 44 5.26 5.33 -1.29
C LYS A 44 4.14 5.88 -2.18
N LEU A 45 3.60 5.07 -3.08
CA LEU A 45 2.51 5.47 -3.97
C LEU A 45 1.25 5.78 -3.16
N VAL A 46 0.86 4.89 -2.24
CA VAL A 46 -0.28 5.09 -1.32
C VAL A 46 -0.11 6.37 -0.49
N LYS A 47 1.10 6.65 0.01
CA LYS A 47 1.38 7.92 0.72
C LYS A 47 1.16 9.15 -0.17
N ARG A 48 1.45 9.08 -1.46
CA ARG A 48 1.17 10.18 -2.39
C ARG A 48 -0.32 10.32 -2.67
N LEU A 49 -1.04 9.21 -2.85
CA LEU A 49 -2.48 9.22 -3.06
C LEU A 49 -3.24 9.77 -1.84
N LYS A 50 -2.77 9.49 -0.62
CA LYS A 50 -3.31 10.09 0.60
C LYS A 50 -3.18 11.61 0.60
N LYS A 51 -2.00 12.13 0.22
CA LYS A 51 -1.79 13.59 0.10
C LYS A 51 -2.69 14.23 -0.95
N GLU A 52 -2.91 13.53 -2.06
CA GLU A 52 -3.83 14.01 -3.09
C GLU A 52 -5.27 14.04 -2.57
N ALA A 53 -5.71 12.98 -1.87
CA ALA A 53 -7.01 12.95 -1.22
C ALA A 53 -7.18 14.06 -0.17
N ASP A 54 -6.14 14.35 0.61
CA ASP A 54 -6.12 15.47 1.56
C ASP A 54 -6.24 16.81 0.83
N ALA A 55 -5.51 17.02 -0.27
CA ALA A 55 -5.58 18.25 -1.07
C ALA A 55 -6.97 18.48 -1.69
N ILE A 56 -7.62 17.42 -2.21
CA ILE A 56 -9.00 17.50 -2.71
C ILE A 56 -9.95 17.85 -1.54
N SER A 57 -9.72 17.27 -0.35
CA SER A 57 -10.51 17.54 0.85
C SER A 57 -10.38 18.97 1.37
N GLU A 58 -9.17 19.53 1.35
CA GLU A 58 -8.89 20.94 1.71
C GLU A 58 -9.51 21.92 0.72
N GLY A 59 -9.64 21.53 -0.55
CA GLY A 59 -10.32 22.30 -1.60
C GLY A 59 -11.83 22.48 -1.39
N GLY A 60 -12.43 21.90 -0.35
CA GLY A 60 -13.84 22.08 0.01
C GLY A 60 -14.84 21.29 -0.83
N ASN A 61 -14.39 20.58 -1.85
CA ASN A 61 -15.24 19.99 -2.90
C ASN A 61 -15.45 18.47 -2.73
N THR A 62 -15.34 17.97 -1.50
CA THR A 62 -15.34 16.52 -1.22
C THR A 62 -16.67 16.05 -0.65
N THR A 63 -17.18 14.95 -1.20
CA THR A 63 -18.44 14.37 -0.72
C THR A 63 -18.20 13.54 0.54
N LYS A 64 -19.18 13.50 1.47
CA LYS A 64 -19.08 12.64 2.67
C LYS A 64 -18.93 11.15 2.31
N LEU A 65 -19.56 10.73 1.21
CA LEU A 65 -19.46 9.37 0.68
C LEU A 65 -18.07 9.10 0.08
N GLY A 66 -17.54 10.01 -0.73
CA GLY A 66 -16.20 9.91 -1.31
C GLY A 66 -15.10 9.85 -0.25
N LYS A 67 -15.16 10.69 0.79
CA LYS A 67 -14.21 10.60 1.93
C LYS A 67 -14.24 9.25 2.62
N LYS A 68 -15.44 8.69 2.84
CA LYS A 68 -15.59 7.37 3.47
C LYS A 68 -14.99 6.28 2.58
N ALA A 69 -15.30 6.30 1.29
CA ALA A 69 -14.79 5.33 0.31
C ALA A 69 -13.26 5.40 0.19
N LEU A 70 -12.69 6.60 0.13
CA LEU A 70 -11.23 6.81 0.10
C LEU A 70 -10.57 6.26 1.35
N LYS A 71 -11.12 6.56 2.54
CA LYS A 71 -10.59 6.05 3.80
C LYS A 71 -10.60 4.51 3.82
N GLU A 72 -11.72 3.91 3.45
CA GLU A 72 -11.86 2.45 3.43
C GLU A 72 -10.89 1.78 2.43
N ALA A 73 -10.73 2.38 1.24
CA ALA A 73 -9.78 1.91 0.24
C ALA A 73 -8.33 1.98 0.76
N PHE A 74 -7.94 3.09 1.38
CA PHE A 74 -6.60 3.25 1.94
C PHE A 74 -6.33 2.32 3.12
N ASP A 75 -7.30 2.15 4.03
CA ASP A 75 -7.18 1.24 5.17
C ASP A 75 -7.00 -0.21 4.68
N THR A 76 -7.71 -0.59 3.62
CA THR A 76 -7.62 -1.92 3.00
C THR A 76 -6.24 -2.15 2.38
N VAL A 77 -5.71 -1.19 1.61
CA VAL A 77 -4.36 -1.32 1.01
C VAL A 77 -3.27 -1.37 2.09
N ASP A 78 -3.39 -0.54 3.12
CA ASP A 78 -2.44 -0.55 4.23
C ASP A 78 -2.42 -1.91 4.95
N ALA A 79 -3.58 -2.54 5.15
CA ALA A 79 -3.67 -3.88 5.73
C ALA A 79 -2.95 -4.91 4.85
N VAL A 80 -3.24 -4.92 3.55
CA VAL A 80 -2.58 -5.82 2.58
C VAL A 80 -1.06 -5.63 2.56
N LEU A 81 -0.57 -4.38 2.64
CA LEU A 81 0.86 -4.11 2.68
C LEU A 81 1.52 -4.67 3.94
N ARG A 82 0.89 -4.48 5.10
CA ARG A 82 1.40 -5.04 6.37
C ARG A 82 1.42 -6.56 6.34
N ASP A 83 0.37 -7.19 5.82
CA ASP A 83 0.30 -8.64 5.70
C ASP A 83 1.36 -9.19 4.75
N HIS A 84 1.58 -8.53 3.61
CA HIS A 84 2.64 -8.89 2.67
C HIS A 84 4.02 -8.78 3.31
N ASP A 85 4.31 -7.67 3.99
CA ASP A 85 5.59 -7.45 4.67
C ASP A 85 5.81 -8.45 5.82
N ALA A 86 4.76 -8.78 6.58
CA ALA A 86 4.81 -9.81 7.61
C ALA A 86 5.10 -11.19 7.01
N ALA A 87 4.46 -11.54 5.88
CA ALA A 87 4.72 -12.81 5.19
C ALA A 87 6.17 -12.90 4.67
N LEU A 88 6.72 -11.79 4.16
CA LEU A 88 8.13 -11.73 3.78
C LEU A 88 9.06 -11.97 4.97
N LEU A 89 8.78 -11.35 6.12
CA LEU A 89 9.57 -11.56 7.34
C LEU A 89 9.49 -12.99 7.86
N VAL A 90 8.31 -13.61 7.83
CA VAL A 90 8.14 -15.02 8.21
C VAL A 90 8.95 -15.94 7.30
N THR A 91 8.88 -15.71 5.98
CA THR A 91 9.62 -16.49 4.98
C THR A 91 11.13 -16.34 5.17
N ALA A 92 11.61 -15.10 5.37
CA ALA A 92 13.01 -14.83 5.62
C ALA A 92 13.50 -15.50 6.92
N ASN A 93 12.72 -15.43 8.00
CA ASN A 93 13.06 -16.10 9.26
C ASN A 93 13.08 -17.63 9.12
N ALA A 94 12.16 -18.22 8.37
CA ALA A 94 12.16 -19.65 8.09
C ALA A 94 13.43 -20.08 7.34
N ALA A 95 13.80 -19.33 6.29
CA ALA A 95 15.03 -19.59 5.53
C ALA A 95 16.29 -19.47 6.40
N LEU A 96 16.35 -18.48 7.30
CA LEU A 96 17.48 -18.33 8.23
C LEU A 96 17.64 -19.54 9.15
N ARG A 97 16.53 -20.08 9.69
CA ARG A 97 16.56 -21.29 10.53
C ARG A 97 17.02 -22.52 9.75
N GLU A 98 16.52 -22.69 8.53
CA GLU A 98 16.96 -23.79 7.65
C GLU A 98 18.46 -23.72 7.35
N THR A 99 19.01 -22.52 7.12
CA THR A 99 20.46 -22.35 6.95
C THR A 99 21.26 -22.59 8.23
N ASP A 100 20.73 -22.25 9.40
CA ASP A 100 21.38 -22.49 10.70
C ASP A 100 21.39 -23.99 11.04
N ASP A 101 20.29 -24.71 10.81
CA ASP A 101 20.22 -26.17 10.94
C ASP A 101 21.19 -26.88 9.97
N ALA A 102 21.29 -26.39 8.72
CA ALA A 102 22.21 -26.95 7.73
C ALA A 102 23.70 -26.72 8.06
N THR A 103 24.02 -25.64 8.80
CA THR A 103 25.41 -25.30 9.16
C THR A 103 25.82 -25.86 10.53
N SER A 104 24.90 -25.90 11.51
CA SER A 104 25.11 -26.53 12.81
C SER A 104 25.27 -28.05 12.72
N GLY A 105 24.54 -28.72 11.82
CA GLY A 105 24.68 -30.15 11.54
C GLY A 105 26.05 -30.55 10.97
N LYS A 106 26.72 -29.64 10.25
CA LYS A 106 28.10 -29.86 9.74
C LYS A 106 29.16 -29.67 10.81
N LYS A 107 28.97 -28.73 11.76
CA LYS A 107 29.94 -28.44 12.82
C LYS A 107 30.00 -29.53 13.90
N SER A 108 28.92 -30.28 14.11
CA SER A 108 28.87 -31.35 15.12
C SER A 108 29.58 -32.66 14.69
N ARG A 109 29.84 -32.87 13.39
CA ARG A 109 30.54 -34.06 12.87
C ARG A 109 32.07 -34.01 12.91
N GLN A 110 32.67 -32.91 13.39
CA GLN A 110 34.13 -32.69 13.40
C GLN A 110 34.75 -32.62 14.81
N ARG A 111 34.21 -33.32 15.81
CA ARG A 111 35.01 -33.58 17.04
C ARG A 111 35.87 -34.83 16.80
N PRO A 112 37.21 -34.72 16.73
CA PRO A 112 38.06 -35.90 16.76
C PRO A 112 37.92 -36.54 18.14
N LYS A 113 37.80 -37.88 18.18
CA LYS A 113 38.05 -38.62 19.42
C LYS A 113 39.56 -38.59 19.63
N GLU A 114 40.01 -37.90 20.67
CA GLU A 114 41.36 -38.07 21.20
C GLU A 114 41.32 -39.31 22.12
N ASP A 115 42.05 -40.35 21.71
CA ASP A 115 42.42 -41.52 22.53
C ASP A 115 43.69 -41.20 23.35
#